data_AF-A0A7R9ZHU2-F1
#
_entry.id   AF-A0A7R9ZHU2-F1
#
_cell.length_a   1.000
_cell.length_b   1.000
_cell.length_c   1.000
_cell.angle_alpha   90.00
_cell.angle_beta   90.00
_cell.angle_gamma   90.00
#
_symmetry.space_group_name_H-M   'P 1'
#
loop_
_entity.id
_entity.type
_entity.pdbx_description
1 polymer ?
#
loop_
_entity_poly.entity_id
_entity_poly.type
_entity_poly.pdbx_seq_one_letter_code
_entity_poly.pdbx_strand_id
1 'polypeptide(L)'
;LRGSGVSGKCGTDKMSSLCLSEDVVDGMLRDGVRLAREAARNVLADKEEKTRPMYVAASIGCYGGALSDGSEYTGKYDLSIEQLMKFHERKASILASESPDVLAFE
;
A
#
# COMPACT_ATOMS: atom_id res chain seq x y z
N LEU A 1 -36.31 17.59 -4.24
CA LEU A 1 -35.36 18.66 -4.62
C LEU A 1 -33.98 18.02 -4.68
N ARG A 2 -33.31 18.21 -5.82
CA ARG A 2 -32.07 17.53 -6.22
C ARG A 2 -30.91 17.87 -5.29
N GLY A 3 -30.01 16.91 -5.12
CA GLY A 3 -28.57 17.17 -5.26
C GLY A 3 -27.79 17.43 -3.99
N SER A 4 -27.18 16.38 -3.44
CA SER A 4 -25.85 16.46 -2.85
C SER A 4 -25.00 15.42 -3.55
N GLY A 5 -24.38 15.85 -4.66
CA GLY A 5 -23.41 15.05 -5.39
C GLY A 5 -22.23 14.77 -4.49
N VAL A 6 -21.99 13.48 -4.21
CA VAL A 6 -20.69 13.01 -3.75
C VAL A 6 -19.75 13.21 -4.93
N SER A 7 -19.03 14.34 -4.92
CA SER A 7 -17.88 14.54 -5.80
C SER A 7 -16.76 13.62 -5.29
N GLY A 8 -16.90 12.33 -5.58
CA GLY A 8 -15.81 11.38 -5.45
C GLY A 8 -14.78 11.75 -6.51
N LYS A 9 -13.65 12.30 -6.08
CA LYS A 9 -12.47 12.36 -6.94
C LYS A 9 -12.15 10.92 -7.33
N CYS A 10 -12.30 10.60 -8.60
CA CYS A 10 -11.83 9.34 -9.15
C CYS A 10 -10.31 9.34 -9.01
N GLY A 11 -9.79 8.68 -7.97
CA GLY A 11 -8.37 8.42 -7.83
C GLY A 11 -7.91 7.57 -9.01
N THR A 12 -6.68 7.77 -9.48
CA THR A 12 -6.11 6.99 -10.60
C THR A 12 -5.74 5.56 -10.20
N ASP A 13 -6.28 5.06 -9.09
CA ASP A 13 -6.02 3.71 -8.58
C ASP A 13 -7.26 2.82 -8.68
N LYS A 14 -7.03 1.52 -8.80
CA LYS A 14 -8.08 0.50 -8.88
C LYS A 14 -9.03 0.49 -7.68
N MET A 15 -8.59 0.96 -6.51
CA MET A 15 -9.39 0.85 -5.29
C MET A 15 -10.63 1.75 -5.36
N SER A 16 -10.50 2.89 -6.05
CA SER A 16 -11.63 3.74 -6.42
C SER A 16 -12.68 3.02 -7.31
N SER A 17 -12.24 2.13 -8.19
CA SER A 17 -13.13 1.35 -9.08
C SER A 17 -13.94 0.28 -8.33
N LEU A 18 -13.52 -0.10 -7.13
CA LEU A 18 -14.24 -1.01 -6.22
C LEU A 18 -15.20 -0.27 -5.28
N CYS A 19 -15.39 1.04 -5.45
CA CYS A 19 -16.20 1.89 -4.58
C CYS A 19 -15.78 1.86 -3.09
N LEU A 20 -14.51 1.54 -2.82
CA LEU A 20 -13.97 1.59 -1.46
C LEU A 20 -13.63 3.04 -1.11
N SER A 21 -14.00 3.46 0.10
CA SER A 21 -13.59 4.77 0.60
C SER A 21 -12.10 4.76 0.94
N GLU A 22 -11.47 5.93 0.81
CA GLU A 22 -10.07 6.13 1.17
C GLU A 22 -9.73 5.63 2.59
N ASP A 23 -10.62 5.85 3.56
CA ASP A 23 -10.43 5.39 4.94
C ASP A 23 -10.40 3.85 5.06
N VAL A 24 -11.23 3.15 4.28
CA VAL A 24 -11.25 1.68 4.26
C VAL A 24 -9.95 1.16 3.67
N VAL A 25 -9.47 1.77 2.58
CA VAL A 25 -8.19 1.40 1.95
C VAL A 25 -7.04 1.60 2.93
N ASP A 26 -7.04 2.71 3.67
CA ASP A 26 -5.99 2.97 4.66
C ASP A 26 -6.05 1.98 5.83
N GLY A 27 -7.25 1.62 6.26
CA GLY A 27 -7.46 0.54 7.23
C GLY A 27 -6.80 -0.75 6.76
N MET A 28 -7.07 -1.16 5.52
CA MET A 28 -6.48 -2.38 4.92
C MET A 28 -4.95 -2.31 4.84
N LEU A 29 -4.38 -1.16 4.47
CA LEU A 29 -2.93 -0.97 4.44
C LEU A 29 -2.32 -1.17 5.84
N ARG A 30 -2.95 -0.61 6.88
CA ARG A 30 -2.49 -0.77 8.26
C ARG A 30 -2.61 -2.21 8.74
N ASP A 31 -3.77 -2.81 8.50
CA ASP A 31 -4.05 -4.20 8.89
C ASP A 31 -3.06 -5.17 8.23
N GLY A 32 -2.67 -4.95 6.96
CA GLY A 32 -1.67 -5.76 6.28
C GLY A 32 -0.32 -5.82 7.03
N VAL A 33 0.21 -4.67 7.45
CA VAL A 33 1.47 -4.62 8.22
C VAL A 33 1.29 -5.24 9.60
N ARG A 34 0.19 -4.91 10.29
CA ARG A 34 -0.13 -5.45 11.62
C ARG A 34 -0.21 -6.98 11.61
N LEU A 35 -0.92 -7.56 10.64
CA LEU A 35 -1.05 -9.01 10.49
C LEU A 35 0.29 -9.68 10.18
N ALA A 36 1.11 -9.09 9.32
CA ALA A 36 2.46 -9.60 9.03
C ALA A 36 3.35 -9.60 10.29
N ARG A 37 3.27 -8.54 11.11
CA ARG A 37 3.97 -8.46 12.40
C ARG A 37 3.47 -9.49 13.41
N GLU A 38 2.17 -9.71 13.48
CA GLU A 38 1.58 -10.74 14.32
C GLU A 38 2.06 -12.14 13.91
N ALA A 39 2.02 -12.46 12.61
CA ALA A 39 2.52 -13.72 12.09
C ALA A 39 4.01 -13.93 12.42
N ALA A 40 4.85 -12.89 12.24
CA ALA A 40 6.27 -12.96 12.59
C ALA A 40 6.48 -13.24 14.09
N ARG A 41 5.72 -12.60 14.98
CA ARG A 41 5.79 -12.84 16.43
C ARG A 41 5.36 -14.25 16.81
N ASN A 42 4.28 -14.76 16.21
CA ASN A 42 3.79 -16.11 16.51
C ASN A 42 4.84 -17.17 16.13
N VAL A 43 5.48 -17.03 14.95
CA VAL A 43 6.57 -17.92 14.53
C VAL A 43 7.78 -17.87 15.47
N LEU A 44 8.10 -16.69 16.03
CA LEU A 44 9.19 -16.55 16.99
C LEU A 44 8.84 -17.11 18.37
N ALA A 45 7.58 -17.05 18.78
CA ALA A 45 7.11 -17.56 20.08
C ALA A 45 7.04 -19.08 20.12
N ASP A 46 6.69 -19.73 19.00
CA ASP A 46 6.52 -21.18 18.91
C ASP A 46 7.85 -21.96 18.83
N LYS A 47 9.00 -21.28 18.80
CA LYS A 47 10.31 -21.92 18.59
C LYS A 47 11.20 -21.85 19.82
N GLU A 48 11.64 -23.02 20.30
CA GLU A 48 12.56 -23.13 21.45
C GLU A 48 14.00 -22.69 21.14
N GLU A 49 14.40 -22.72 19.86
CA GLU A 49 15.76 -22.37 19.44
C GLU A 49 15.83 -20.96 18.82
N LYS A 50 16.94 -20.25 19.08
CA LYS A 50 17.18 -18.88 18.57
C LYS A 50 17.13 -18.86 17.05
N THR A 51 15.97 -18.50 16.50
CA THR A 51 15.80 -18.33 15.07
C THR A 51 16.41 -17.04 14.56
N ARG A 52 16.75 -17.04 13.26
CA ARG A 52 17.16 -15.84 12.54
C ARG A 52 16.09 -14.75 12.71
N PRO A 53 16.46 -13.46 12.78
CA PRO A 53 15.50 -12.39 12.87
C PRO A 53 14.49 -12.46 11.71
N MET A 54 13.22 -12.26 12.03
CA MET A 54 12.13 -12.17 11.06
C MET A 54 11.89 -10.70 10.75
N TYR A 55 11.89 -10.35 9.47
CA TYR A 55 11.63 -8.99 9.00
C TYR A 55 10.29 -8.90 8.28
N VAL A 56 9.60 -7.78 8.45
CA VAL A 56 8.37 -7.41 7.75
C VAL A 56 8.69 -6.28 6.79
N ALA A 57 8.57 -6.56 5.49
CA ALA A 57 8.64 -5.56 4.44
C ALA A 57 7.23 -5.14 4.03
N ALA A 58 6.93 -3.84 4.07
CA ALA A 58 5.68 -3.31 3.55
C ALA A 58 5.83 -3.00 2.06
N SER A 59 5.08 -3.71 1.22
CA SER A 59 5.12 -3.59 -0.23
C SER A 59 4.49 -2.29 -0.73
N ILE A 60 5.14 -1.64 -1.68
CA ILE A 60 4.66 -0.49 -2.44
C ILE A 60 4.88 -0.81 -3.93
N GLY A 61 3.79 -1.22 -4.59
CA GLY A 61 3.81 -1.43 -6.04
C GLY A 61 4.01 -0.14 -6.85
N CYS A 62 4.60 -0.28 -8.04
CA CYS A 62 4.82 0.82 -8.99
C CYS A 62 3.53 1.52 -9.47
N TYR A 63 3.68 2.73 -10.02
CA TYR A 63 2.58 3.51 -10.60
C TYR A 63 1.85 2.75 -11.73
N GLY A 64 2.59 2.06 -12.60
CA GLY A 64 1.99 1.30 -13.71
C GLY A 64 1.04 0.19 -13.26
N GLY A 65 1.33 -0.45 -12.13
CA GLY A 65 0.43 -1.46 -11.55
C GLY A 65 -0.91 -0.88 -11.10
N ALA A 66 -0.94 0.39 -10.69
CA ALA A 66 -2.18 1.08 -10.36
C ALA A 66 -3.04 1.38 -11.60
N LEU A 67 -2.41 1.64 -12.75
CA LEU A 67 -3.09 1.85 -14.03
C LEU A 67 -3.71 0.57 -14.58
N SER A 68 -3.08 -0.59 -14.30
CA SER A 68 -3.57 -1.89 -14.76
C SER A 68 -3.73 -2.00 -16.28
N ASP A 69 -2.84 -1.34 -17.01
CA ASP A 69 -2.76 -1.32 -18.47
C ASP A 69 -1.51 -2.05 -19.02
N GLY A 70 -0.77 -2.73 -18.14
CA GLY A 70 0.49 -3.41 -18.47
C GLY A 70 1.72 -2.49 -18.40
N SER A 71 1.56 -1.21 -18.07
CA SER A 71 2.68 -0.29 -17.91
C SER A 71 3.59 -0.64 -16.72
N GLU A 72 3.18 -1.54 -15.82
CA GLU A 72 4.06 -2.10 -14.77
C GLU A 72 5.32 -2.78 -15.33
N TYR A 73 5.28 -3.27 -16.58
CA TYR A 73 6.42 -3.94 -17.22
C TYR A 73 7.22 -3.05 -18.16
N THR A 74 6.70 -1.85 -18.49
CA THR A 74 7.29 -0.99 -19.53
C THR A 74 7.69 0.39 -19.06
N GLY A 75 7.10 0.89 -17.96
CA GLY A 75 7.33 2.25 -17.47
C GLY A 75 6.80 3.33 -18.41
N LYS A 76 5.93 3.00 -19.37
CA LYS A 76 5.40 3.95 -20.37
C LYS A 76 4.28 4.81 -19.79
N TYR A 77 4.63 5.76 -18.93
CA TYR A 77 3.75 6.79 -18.40
C TYR A 77 4.46 8.16 -18.45
N ASP A 78 3.70 9.23 -18.73
CA ASP A 78 4.22 10.60 -18.87
C ASP A 78 4.09 11.35 -17.53
N LEU A 79 4.94 10.99 -16.57
CA LEU A 79 5.00 11.63 -15.25
C LEU A 79 6.42 12.03 -14.89
N SER A 80 6.55 13.18 -14.22
CA SER A 80 7.79 13.59 -13.57
C SER A 80 8.07 12.79 -12.31
N ILE A 81 9.33 12.81 -11.84
CA ILE A 81 9.73 12.21 -10.56
C ILE A 81 8.89 12.79 -9.40
N GLU A 82 8.63 14.10 -9.40
CA GLU A 82 7.82 14.75 -8.36
C GLU A 82 6.38 14.24 -8.35
N GLN A 83 5.78 13.99 -9.52
CA GLN A 83 4.45 13.41 -9.61
C GLN A 83 4.42 11.97 -9.10
N LEU A 84 5.46 11.16 -9.39
CA LEU A 84 5.60 9.80 -8.87
C LEU A 84 5.77 9.78 -7.34
N MET A 85 6.59 10.69 -6.79
CA MET A 85 6.76 10.84 -5.35
C MET A 85 5.44 11.19 -4.68
N LYS A 86 4.71 12.17 -5.22
CA LYS A 86 3.39 12.59 -4.70
C LYS A 86 2.36 11.46 -4.77
N PHE A 87 2.40 10.64 -5.82
CA PHE A 87 1.53 9.47 -5.94
C PHE A 87 1.78 8.44 -4.82
N HIS A 88 3.05 8.21 -4.45
CA HIS A 88 3.40 7.22 -3.41
C HIS A 88 3.34 7.75 -1.98
N GLU A 89 3.44 9.06 -1.76
CA GLU A 89 3.57 9.71 -0.45
C GLU A 89 2.55 9.22 0.59
N ARG A 90 1.26 9.19 0.23
CA ARG A 90 0.18 8.79 1.13
C ARG A 90 0.31 7.33 1.56
N LYS A 91 0.49 6.41 0.61
CA LYS A 91 0.64 4.97 0.87
C LYS A 91 1.90 4.70 1.71
N ALA A 92 3.02 5.32 1.35
CA ALA A 92 4.28 5.18 2.08
C ALA A 92 4.14 5.66 3.53
N SER A 93 3.47 6.79 3.76
CA SER A 93 3.25 7.34 5.10
C SER A 93 2.39 6.44 5.98
N ILE A 94 1.32 5.86 5.43
CA ILE A 94 0.43 4.94 6.16
C ILE A 94 1.16 3.63 6.48
N LEU A 95 1.88 3.06 5.52
CA LEU A 95 2.63 1.84 5.76
C LEU A 95 3.75 2.06 6.79
N ALA A 96 4.46 3.19 6.71
CA ALA A 96 5.49 3.54 7.67
C ALA A 96 4.95 3.75 9.09
N SER A 97 3.71 4.24 9.26
CA SER A 97 3.12 4.44 10.59
C SER A 97 2.90 3.14 11.36
N GLU A 98 2.74 2.01 10.66
CA GLU A 98 2.62 0.68 11.28
C GLU A 98 3.97 0.00 11.56
N SER A 99 5.07 0.74 11.41
CA SER A 99 6.43 0.29 11.76
C SER A 99 6.83 -1.06 11.12
N PRO A 100 6.79 -1.23 9.79
CA PRO A 100 7.50 -2.32 9.12
C PRO A 100 9.02 -2.13 9.30
N ASP A 101 9.80 -3.18 9.04
CA ASP A 101 11.27 -3.07 9.12
C ASP A 101 11.83 -2.31 7.92
N VAL A 102 11.19 -2.48 6.76
CA VAL A 102 11.54 -1.80 5.51
C VAL A 102 10.28 -1.50 4.68
N LEU A 103 10.34 -0.45 3.86
CA LEU A 103 9.43 -0.26 2.73
C LEU A 103 10.07 -0.88 1.48
N ALA A 104 9.34 -1.76 0.80
CA ALA A 104 9.79 -2.42 -0.42
C ALA A 104 9.07 -1.82 -1.63
N PHE A 105 9.79 -1.04 -2.44
CA PHE A 105 9.28 -0.56 -3.73
C PHE A 105 9.55 -1.62 -4.80
N GLU A 106 8.48 -2.18 -5.39
CA GLU A 106 8.53 -3.35 -6.28
C GLU A 106 7.58 -3.27 -7.49
#